data_AF-A0A4Q3SNG9-F1
#
_entry.id   AF-A0A4Q3SNG9-F1
#
_cell.length_a   1.000
_cell.length_b   1.000
_cell.length_c   1.000
_cell.angle_alpha   90.00
_cell.angle_beta   90.00
_cell.angle_gamma   90.00
#
_symmetry.space_group_name_H-M   'P 1'
#
loop_
_entity.id
_entity.type
_entity.pdbx_description
1 polymer ?
#
loop_
_entity_poly.entity_id
_entity_poly.type
_entity_poly.pdbx_seq_one_letter_code
_entity_poly.pdbx_strand_id
1 'polypeptide(L)'
;APAPAPVRYVDEAPGSATVLTLGAHMCKWPIGDPSSDSFTFCGRRQDEGVYCLEHARVAYQPVQTKKRSGANELARSLRRYI
;
A
#
# COMPACT_ATOMS: atom_id res chain seq x y z
N ALA A 1 14.05 -10.93 -6.96
CA ALA A 1 12.70 -10.42 -6.63
C ALA A 1 12.39 -9.28 -7.60
N PRO A 2 11.16 -9.10 -8.11
CA PRO A 2 10.83 -7.88 -8.84
C PRO A 2 11.03 -6.69 -7.88
N ALA A 3 11.65 -5.62 -8.37
CA ALA A 3 11.75 -4.37 -7.62
C ALA A 3 10.32 -3.90 -7.28
N PRO A 4 10.05 -3.42 -6.05
CA PRO A 4 8.76 -2.81 -5.75
C PRO A 4 8.54 -1.69 -6.77
N ALA A 5 7.37 -1.69 -7.41
CA ALA A 5 6.97 -0.59 -8.29
C ALA A 5 7.13 0.72 -7.50
N PRO A 6 7.59 1.82 -8.12
CA PRO A 6 7.73 3.09 -7.42
C PRO A 6 6.39 3.41 -6.78
N VAL A 7 6.41 3.61 -5.46
CA VAL A 7 5.23 4.03 -4.71
C VAL A 7 4.85 5.38 -5.28
N ARG A 8 3.80 5.43 -6.11
CA ARG A 8 3.28 6.70 -6.62
C ARG A 8 2.67 7.38 -5.40
N TYR A 9 3.37 8.37 -4.86
CA TYR A 9 2.76 9.38 -4.00
C TYR A 9 1.72 10.07 -4.87
N VAL A 10 0.47 9.62 -4.75
CA VAL A 10 -0.64 10.33 -5.35
C VAL A 10 -0.79 11.56 -4.46
N ASP A 11 -0.51 12.74 -5.00
CA ASP A 11 -0.79 14.00 -4.31
C ASP A 11 -2.32 14.11 -4.16
N GLU A 12 -2.83 13.50 -3.08
CA GLU A 12 -4.20 13.68 -2.65
C GLU A 12 -4.35 15.07 -2.05
N ALA A 13 -5.56 15.64 -2.17
CA ALA A 13 -5.87 16.88 -1.48
C ALA A 13 -5.62 16.72 0.03
N PRO A 14 -5.27 17.81 0.75
CA PRO A 14 -5.01 17.76 2.18
C PRO A 14 -6.14 17.04 2.92
N GLY A 15 -5.77 16.08 3.76
CA GLY A 15 -6.70 15.35 4.60
C GLY A 15 -7.29 16.23 5.71
N SER A 16 -8.33 15.74 6.38
CA SER A 16 -9.03 16.52 7.42
C SER A 16 -8.43 16.39 8.82
N ALA A 17 -7.38 15.58 9.00
CA ALA A 17 -6.79 15.30 10.30
C ALA A 17 -5.27 15.49 10.32
N THR A 18 -4.73 15.87 11.47
CA THR A 18 -3.29 15.91 11.78
C THR A 18 -2.96 14.84 12.80
N VAL A 19 -1.68 14.65 13.14
CA VAL A 19 -1.26 13.71 14.19
C VAL A 19 -2.02 13.95 15.51
N LEU A 20 -2.31 15.21 15.83
CA LEU A 20 -2.96 15.61 17.07
C LEU A 20 -4.49 15.43 17.03
N THR A 21 -5.11 15.57 15.85
CA THR A 21 -6.58 15.49 15.71
C THR A 21 -7.07 14.13 15.20
N LEU A 22 -6.16 13.20 14.91
CA LEU A 22 -6.47 11.87 14.39
C LEU A 22 -7.05 10.94 15.48
N GLY A 23 -8.37 10.77 15.47
CA GLY A 23 -9.10 9.88 16.37
C GLY A 23 -8.87 8.38 16.09
N ALA A 24 -9.39 7.56 17.02
CA ALA A 24 -9.31 6.09 16.91
C ALA A 24 -10.04 5.56 15.67
N HIS A 25 -11.25 6.08 15.40
CA HIS A 25 -12.13 5.63 14.31
C HIS A 25 -11.93 6.36 12.98
N MET A 26 -10.78 6.99 12.79
CA MET A 26 -10.45 7.79 11.60
C MET A 26 -9.40 7.09 10.74
N CYS A 27 -9.49 7.28 9.43
CA CYS A 27 -8.58 6.77 8.42
C CYS A 27 -7.19 7.36 8.61
N LYS A 28 -6.20 6.48 8.81
CA LYS A 28 -4.82 6.85 9.13
C LYS A 28 -3.90 6.93 7.90
N TRP A 29 -4.48 7.11 6.71
CA TRP A 29 -3.71 7.19 5.46
C TRP A 29 -2.89 8.48 5.42
N PRO A 30 -1.55 8.41 5.29
CA PRO A 30 -0.69 9.58 5.25
C PRO A 30 -0.77 10.29 3.89
N ILE A 31 -0.89 11.62 3.91
CA ILE A 31 -0.92 12.47 2.72
C ILE A 31 0.22 13.49 2.85
N GLY A 32 1.12 13.49 1.87
CA GLY A 32 2.33 14.33 1.85
C GLY A 32 3.55 13.70 2.54
N ASP A 33 4.62 14.48 2.66
CA ASP A 33 5.86 14.09 3.34
C ASP A 33 5.76 14.32 4.85
N PRO A 34 6.11 13.35 5.72
CA PRO A 34 6.10 13.54 7.18
C PRO A 34 6.97 14.70 7.70
N SER A 35 7.94 15.15 6.91
CA SER A 35 8.84 16.27 7.23
C SER A 35 8.27 17.63 6.80
N SER A 36 7.15 17.64 6.08
CA SER A 36 6.46 18.85 5.61
C SER A 36 5.40 19.32 6.60
N ASP A 37 5.25 20.63 6.75
CA ASP A 37 4.17 21.25 7.54
C ASP A 37 2.77 20.99 6.94
N SER A 38 2.70 20.57 5.68
CA SER A 38 1.46 20.17 5.00
C SER A 38 1.07 18.71 5.23
N PHE A 39 1.80 17.97 6.08
CA PHE A 39 1.50 16.58 6.36
C PHE A 39 0.14 16.42 7.04
N THR A 40 -0.72 15.63 6.42
CA THR A 40 -2.08 15.36 6.92
C THR A 40 -2.43 13.89 6.79
N PHE A 41 -3.48 13.49 7.50
CA PHE A 41 -4.11 12.18 7.35
C PHE A 41 -5.50 12.35 6.74
N CYS A 42 -5.91 11.35 5.96
CA CYS A 42 -7.23 11.31 5.32
C CYS A 42 -8.38 11.71 6.27
N GLY A 43 -8.44 11.16 7.48
CA GLY A 43 -9.38 11.58 8.52
C GLY A 43 -10.85 11.16 8.32
N ARG A 44 -11.22 10.56 7.17
CA ARG A 44 -12.54 9.93 6.96
C ARG A 44 -12.79 8.79 7.95
N ARG A 45 -14.03 8.35 8.11
CA ARG A 45 -14.35 7.19 8.97
C ARG A 45 -13.61 5.93 8.49
N GLN A 46 -12.98 5.22 9.41
CA GLN A 46 -12.42 3.90 9.12
C GLN A 46 -13.55 2.90 8.81
N ASP A 47 -13.28 1.93 7.95
CA ASP A 47 -14.25 0.90 7.56
C ASP A 47 -13.71 -0.50 7.93
N GLU A 48 -12.63 -0.92 7.25
CA GLU A 48 -11.92 -2.17 7.54
C GLU A 48 -10.48 -1.89 8.00
N GLY A 49 -10.22 -2.15 9.30
CA GLY A 49 -8.92 -1.90 9.91
C GLY A 49 -8.65 -0.41 10.14
N VAL A 50 -7.47 0.07 9.76
CA VAL A 50 -7.01 1.44 10.08
C VAL A 50 -7.34 2.49 9.01
N TYR A 51 -7.93 2.07 7.88
CA TYR A 51 -8.18 2.92 6.72
C TYR A 51 -9.66 2.95 6.35
N CYS A 52 -10.07 3.98 5.60
CA CYS A 52 -11.36 3.99 4.92
C CYS A 52 -11.33 3.02 3.72
N LEU A 53 -12.50 2.69 3.18
CA LEU A 53 -12.67 1.70 2.11
C LEU A 53 -11.80 1.98 0.88
N GLU A 54 -11.61 3.25 0.51
CA GLU A 54 -10.74 3.68 -0.59
C GLU A 54 -9.27 3.37 -0.32
N HIS A 55 -8.75 3.84 0.83
CA HIS A 55 -7.34 3.66 1.20
C HIS A 55 -7.00 2.23 1.60
N ALA A 56 -7.97 1.46 2.10
CA ALA A 56 -7.82 0.04 2.36
C ALA A 56 -7.51 -0.74 1.06
N ARG A 57 -8.16 -0.40 -0.06
CA ARG A 57 -7.88 -1.04 -1.36
C ARG A 57 -6.47 -0.76 -1.89
N VAL A 58 -5.91 0.40 -1.54
CA VAL A 58 -4.54 0.77 -1.90
C VAL A 58 -3.53 0.08 -0.97
N ALA A 59 -3.80 0.08 0.34
CA ALA A 59 -2.93 -0.50 1.36
C ALA A 59 -2.82 -2.02 1.24
N TYR A 60 -3.96 -2.69 1.07
CA TYR A 60 -4.05 -4.14 1.12
C TYR A 60 -3.99 -4.71 -0.29
N GLN A 61 -2.79 -5.11 -0.72
CA GLN A 61 -2.66 -5.90 -1.93
C GLN A 61 -3.23 -7.29 -1.70
N PRO A 62 -4.06 -7.83 -2.61
CA PRO A 62 -4.48 -9.21 -2.52
C PRO A 62 -3.24 -10.10 -2.60
N VAL A 63 -3.19 -11.13 -1.76
CA VAL A 63 -2.13 -12.14 -1.80
C VAL A 63 -2.06 -12.66 -3.22
N GLN A 64 -1.00 -12.28 -3.94
CA GLN A 64 -0.73 -12.81 -5.27
C GLN A 64 -0.59 -14.31 -5.08
N THR A 65 -1.61 -15.09 -5.47
CA THR A 65 -1.42 -16.52 -5.65
C THR A 65 -0.32 -16.59 -6.71
N LYS A 66 0.90 -16.91 -6.27
CA LYS A 66 2.00 -17.16 -7.18
C LYS A 66 1.48 -18.31 -8.04
N LYS A 67 0.95 -18.02 -9.22
CA LYS A 67 1.00 -18.97 -10.32
C LYS A 67 2.50 -19.20 -10.49
N ARG A 68 3.02 -20.21 -9.78
CA ARG A 68 4.36 -20.74 -10.00
C ARG A 68 4.38 -20.99 -11.48
N SER A 69 5.16 -20.18 -12.19
CA SER A 69 5.38 -20.36 -13.61
C SER A 69 6.14 -21.68 -13.73
N GLY A 70 5.39 -22.79 -13.86
CA GLY A 70 5.95 -24.12 -14.00
C GLY A 70 6.98 -24.18 -15.12
N ALA A 71 6.84 -23.32 -16.14
CA ALA A 71 7.81 -23.13 -17.20
C ALA A 71 9.20 -22.64 -16.72
N ASN A 72 9.26 -21.75 -15.72
CA ASN A 72 10.51 -21.16 -15.21
C ASN A 72 11.23 -22.07 -14.18
N GLU A 73 10.46 -22.96 -13.54
CA GLU A 73 10.99 -24.00 -12.64
C GLU A 73 11.50 -25.21 -13.45
N LEU A 74 10.74 -25.62 -14.49
CA LEU A 74 11.15 -26.66 -15.44
C LEU A 74 12.40 -26.24 -16.24
N ALA A 75 12.48 -24.99 -16.69
CA ALA A 75 13.66 -24.49 -17.39
C ALA A 75 14.91 -24.43 -16.49
N ARG A 76 14.76 -24.25 -15.17
CA ARG A 76 15.87 -24.32 -14.21
C ARG A 76 16.29 -25.76 -13.91
N SER A 77 15.33 -26.70 -13.83
CA SER A 77 15.65 -28.10 -13.57
C SER A 77 16.36 -28.74 -14.76
N LEU A 78 15.92 -28.46 -16.00
CA LEU A 78 16.54 -28.99 -17.22
C LEU A 78 18.00 -28.53 -17.42
N ARG A 79 18.35 -27.32 -16.98
CA ARG A 79 19.73 -26.80 -17.01
C ARG A 79 20.69 -27.50 -16.07
N ARG A 80 20.22 -28.34 -15.14
CA ARG A 80 21.08 -29.16 -14.26
C ARG A 80 21.37 -30.55 -14.82
N TYR A 81 20.76 -30.92 -15.95
CA TYR A 81 20.93 -32.21 -16.61
C TYR A 81 21.67 -32.12 -17.96
N ILE A 82 22.20 -30.94 -18.29
CA ILE A 82 23.14 -30.69 -19.39
C ILE A 82 24.45 -30.27 -18.75
#